data_AF-A0A835FAG8-F1
#
_entry.id   AF-A0A835FAG8-F1
#
_cell.length_a   1.000
_cell.length_b   1.000
_cell.length_c   1.000
_cell.angle_alpha   90.00
_cell.angle_beta   90.00
_cell.angle_gamma   90.00
#
_symmetry.space_group_name_H-M   'P 1'
#
loop_
_entity.id
_entity.type
_entity.pdbx_description
1 polymer ?
#
loop_
_entity_poly.entity_id
_entity_poly.type
_entity_poly.pdbx_seq_one_letter_code
_entity_poly.pdbx_strand_id
1 'polypeptide(L)'
;MGPAVAALIKSVHPEWSPAMIKSAIVTTVTDHFGMPIQADGAPRKIADPFDFGGGHINPERAVDPGLVYDINPQDYTKFFDCTLEPDQDCTNDIGNLYFLNLPYIAVPDLKDSVTVWRTVTNVGPAQTTYRAMVEAPTGVTVSVDPSVITFNNGGSQTATFKVMFKARQRVQGGYTFGSLTWLDGRTHSVRIPVAVRTIIHDFIADAS
;
A
#
# COMPACT_ATOMS: atom_id res chain seq x y z
N MET A 1 -10.84 9.84 6.94
CA MET A 1 -9.58 10.55 7.26
C MET A 1 -9.93 11.66 8.24
N GLY A 2 -9.33 11.71 9.43
CA GLY A 2 -9.62 12.76 10.41
C GLY A 2 -8.88 14.05 10.04
N PRO A 3 -9.56 15.13 9.60
CA PRO A 3 -8.89 16.36 9.13
C PRO A 3 -8.00 17.00 10.20
N ALA A 4 -8.36 16.85 11.48
CA ALA A 4 -7.55 17.32 12.60
C ALA A 4 -6.17 16.65 12.68
N VAL A 5 -6.09 15.33 12.44
CA VAL A 5 -4.82 14.59 12.47
C VAL A 5 -3.93 15.02 11.30
N ALA A 6 -4.51 15.18 10.10
CA ALA A 6 -3.77 15.65 8.94
C ALA A 6 -3.22 17.08 9.15
N ALA A 7 -4.01 17.98 9.75
CA ALA A 7 -3.58 19.34 10.08
C ALA A 7 -2.44 19.34 11.12
N LEU A 8 -2.52 18.48 12.15
CA LEU A 8 -1.45 18.31 13.13
C LEU A 8 -0.14 17.86 12.48
N ILE A 9 -0.18 16.80 11.65
CA ILE A 9 1.01 16.30 10.96
C ILE A 9 1.58 17.40 10.05
N LYS A 10 0.73 18.14 9.32
CA LYS A 10 1.18 19.26 8.47
C LYS A 10 1.84 20.39 9.28
N SER A 11 1.39 20.63 10.51
CA SER A 11 2.01 21.64 11.38
C SER A 11 3.41 21.24 11.85
N VAL A 12 3.66 19.94 12.04
CA VAL A 12 4.98 19.39 12.43
C VAL A 12 5.89 19.24 11.21
N HIS A 13 5.33 18.90 10.04
CA HIS A 13 6.05 18.71 8.78
C HIS A 13 5.51 19.63 7.68
N PRO A 14 5.82 20.94 7.71
CA PRO A 14 5.27 21.93 6.77
C PRO A 14 5.58 21.65 5.31
N GLU A 15 6.65 20.94 5.00
CA GLU A 15 7.11 20.61 3.65
C GLU A 15 6.48 19.34 3.07
N TRP A 16 5.86 18.49 3.89
CA TRP A 16 5.30 17.22 3.41
C TRP A 16 4.16 17.42 2.41
N SER A 17 4.19 16.62 1.35
CA SER A 17 3.09 16.56 0.38
C SER A 17 1.81 16.00 1.03
N PRO A 18 0.63 16.26 0.47
CA PRO A 18 -0.59 15.60 0.91
C PRO A 18 -0.50 14.06 0.85
N ALA A 19 0.28 13.51 -0.08
CA ALA A 19 0.51 12.08 -0.21
C ALA A 19 1.39 11.54 0.92
N MET A 20 2.46 12.25 1.31
CA MET A 20 3.29 11.88 2.48
C MET A 20 2.46 11.84 3.77
N ILE A 21 1.59 12.83 3.99
CA ILE A 21 0.70 12.89 5.16
C ILE A 21 -0.28 11.72 5.15
N LYS A 22 -0.91 11.45 4.00
CA LYS A 22 -1.79 10.29 3.83
C LYS A 22 -1.03 8.99 4.11
N SER A 23 0.18 8.86 3.58
CA SER A 23 1.04 7.70 3.81
C SER A 23 1.30 7.52 5.29
N ALA A 24 1.78 8.55 5.99
CA ALA A 24 2.11 8.47 7.40
C ALA A 24 0.92 8.01 8.26
N ILE A 25 -0.29 8.50 7.96
CA ILE A 25 -1.52 8.07 8.64
C ILE A 25 -1.83 6.61 8.35
N VAL A 26 -1.73 6.16 7.09
CA VAL A 26 -2.09 4.80 6.69
C VAL A 26 -1.08 3.78 7.20
N THR A 27 0.21 4.10 7.22
CA THR A 27 1.27 3.14 7.53
C THR A 27 1.53 2.92 9.01
N THR A 28 0.99 3.80 9.87
CA THR A 28 1.22 3.79 11.32
C THR A 28 -0.02 3.43 12.13
N VAL A 29 -1.08 3.01 11.43
CA VAL A 29 -2.30 2.46 12.04
C VAL A 29 -1.99 1.31 13.00
N THR A 30 -2.85 1.18 14.00
CA THR A 30 -2.76 0.10 14.99
C THR A 30 -3.93 -0.86 14.87
N ASP A 31 -3.65 -2.14 15.04
CA ASP A 31 -4.61 -3.20 15.36
C ASP A 31 -4.68 -3.35 16.89
N HIS A 32 -4.90 -2.23 17.58
CA HIS A 32 -4.97 -2.26 19.04
C HIS A 32 -6.12 -3.20 19.44
N PHE A 33 -5.82 -4.15 20.35
CA PHE A 33 -6.67 -5.15 21.03
C PHE A 33 -6.39 -6.64 20.75
N GLY A 34 -5.50 -7.01 19.83
CA GLY A 34 -5.11 -8.42 19.64
C GLY A 34 -6.26 -9.35 19.20
N MET A 35 -7.40 -8.76 18.83
CA MET A 35 -8.56 -9.42 18.24
C MET A 35 -8.85 -8.78 16.88
N PRO A 36 -9.33 -9.55 15.88
CA PRO A 36 -9.72 -8.99 14.60
C PRO A 36 -10.83 -7.94 14.76
N ILE A 37 -10.65 -6.78 14.11
CA ILE A 37 -11.69 -5.75 14.00
C ILE A 37 -12.95 -6.39 13.41
N GLN A 38 -14.12 -6.06 13.94
CA GLN A 38 -15.41 -6.56 13.44
C GLN A 38 -16.09 -5.46 12.63
N ALA A 39 -16.67 -5.83 11.48
CA ALA A 39 -17.51 -4.92 10.71
C ALA A 39 -18.92 -4.99 11.29
N ASP A 40 -19.47 -3.84 11.68
CA ASP A 40 -20.85 -3.74 12.18
C ASP A 40 -21.86 -3.70 11.02
N GLY A 41 -21.77 -4.73 10.17
CA GLY A 41 -22.69 -5.01 9.07
C GLY A 41 -23.73 -6.06 9.45
N ALA A 42 -24.70 -6.29 8.56
CA ALA A 42 -25.66 -7.38 8.65
C ALA A 42 -25.51 -8.29 7.42
N PRO A 43 -24.95 -9.52 7.55
CA PRO A 43 -24.45 -10.13 8.78
C PRO A 43 -23.13 -9.52 9.26
N ARG A 44 -22.85 -9.67 10.56
CA ARG A 44 -21.54 -9.30 11.12
C ARG A 44 -20.47 -10.20 10.53
N LYS A 45 -19.34 -9.61 10.18
CA LYS A 45 -18.16 -10.32 9.68
C LYS A 45 -16.90 -9.79 10.35
N ILE A 46 -15.85 -10.60 10.32
CA ILE A 46 -14.50 -10.09 10.55
C ILE A 46 -14.24 -9.01 9.50
N ALA A 47 -13.85 -7.83 9.97
CA ALA A 47 -13.59 -6.73 9.09
C ALA A 47 -12.37 -7.03 8.23
N ASP A 48 -12.42 -6.63 6.98
CA ASP A 48 -11.33 -6.73 6.03
C ASP A 48 -10.83 -5.31 5.67
N PRO A 49 -9.67 -5.19 4.99
CA PRO A 49 -9.14 -3.90 4.56
C PRO A 49 -10.10 -3.03 3.73
N PHE A 50 -11.18 -3.56 3.14
CA PHE A 50 -12.19 -2.71 2.52
C PHE A 50 -13.14 -2.06 3.52
N ASP A 51 -13.31 -2.63 4.72
CA ASP A 51 -14.11 -2.04 5.78
C ASP A 51 -13.35 -0.94 6.56
N PHE A 52 -12.06 -1.16 6.86
CA PHE A 52 -11.27 -0.27 7.72
C PHE A 52 -10.05 0.38 7.04
N GLY A 53 -9.78 0.07 5.77
CA GLY A 53 -8.62 0.60 5.05
C GLY A 53 -7.30 0.15 5.67
N GLY A 54 -6.49 1.13 6.09
CA GLY A 54 -5.23 0.85 6.79
C GLY A 54 -5.44 0.28 8.19
N GLY A 55 -6.47 0.71 8.91
CA GLY A 55 -6.72 0.37 10.32
C GLY A 55 -7.08 1.59 11.16
N HIS A 56 -6.97 1.47 12.49
CA HIS A 56 -7.28 2.56 13.41
C HIS A 56 -6.12 3.55 13.49
N ILE A 57 -6.42 4.84 13.29
CA ILE A 57 -5.42 5.92 13.22
C ILE A 57 -4.65 6.01 14.55
N ASN A 58 -3.33 6.13 14.46
CA ASN A 58 -2.45 6.44 15.59
C ASN A 58 -1.73 7.77 15.33
N PRO A 59 -2.23 8.90 15.85
CA PRO A 59 -1.64 10.22 15.59
C PRO A 59 -0.19 10.34 16.09
N GLU A 60 0.15 9.71 17.21
CA GLU A 60 1.49 9.77 17.81
C GLU A 60 2.52 9.15 16.87
N ARG A 61 2.24 7.95 16.35
CA ARG A 61 3.12 7.27 15.39
C ARG A 61 3.11 7.94 14.01
N ALA A 62 1.99 8.53 13.59
CA ALA A 62 1.89 9.18 12.30
C ALA A 62 2.74 10.45 12.16
N VAL A 63 3.15 11.07 13.28
CA VAL A 63 4.08 12.20 13.26
C VAL A 63 5.52 11.74 12.97
N ASP A 64 5.91 10.52 13.32
CA ASP A 64 7.23 9.94 12.97
C ASP A 64 7.06 8.53 12.39
N PRO A 65 6.68 8.41 11.11
CA PRO A 65 6.36 7.14 10.49
C PRO A 65 7.60 6.34 10.06
N GLY A 66 8.80 6.93 10.07
CA GLY A 66 10.03 6.34 9.55
C GLY A 66 10.11 6.34 8.02
N LEU A 67 9.15 5.71 7.33
CA LEU A 67 9.05 5.70 5.86
C LEU A 67 7.70 6.25 5.38
N VAL A 68 7.71 6.92 4.23
CA VAL A 68 6.50 7.37 3.52
C VAL A 68 6.51 6.98 2.05
N TYR A 69 5.31 6.73 1.51
CA TYR A 69 5.03 6.53 0.10
C TYR A 69 4.55 7.86 -0.48
N ASP A 70 5.45 8.57 -1.16
CA ASP A 70 5.12 9.82 -1.83
C ASP A 70 4.80 9.59 -3.31
N ILE A 71 3.98 10.44 -3.91
CA ILE A 71 3.60 10.34 -5.31
C ILE A 71 3.44 11.73 -5.92
N ASN A 72 3.92 11.90 -7.15
CA ASN A 72 3.78 13.16 -7.85
C ASN A 72 2.32 13.31 -8.34
N PRO A 73 1.67 14.47 -8.18
CA PRO A 73 0.35 14.73 -8.76
C PRO A 73 0.24 14.36 -10.25
N GLN A 74 1.33 14.52 -11.02
CA GLN A 74 1.37 14.16 -12.45
C GLN A 74 1.18 12.67 -12.71
N ASP A 75 1.53 11.80 -11.76
CA ASP A 75 1.34 10.36 -11.90
C ASP A 75 -0.15 9.99 -11.80
N TYR A 76 -0.94 10.75 -11.04
CA TYR A 76 -2.40 10.61 -11.06
C TYR A 76 -2.97 11.05 -12.40
N THR A 77 -2.52 12.19 -12.95
CA THR A 77 -2.98 12.67 -14.26
C THR A 77 -2.73 11.62 -15.33
N LYS A 78 -1.49 11.09 -15.41
CA LYS A 78 -1.14 10.01 -16.35
C LYS A 78 -2.01 8.77 -16.18
N PHE A 79 -2.30 8.37 -14.95
CA PHE A 79 -3.19 7.25 -14.68
C PHE A 79 -4.61 7.52 -15.19
N PHE A 80 -5.17 8.70 -14.91
CA PHE A 80 -6.51 9.06 -15.38
C PHE A 80 -6.57 9.14 -16.90
N ASP A 81 -5.59 9.77 -17.54
CA ASP A 81 -5.49 9.86 -18.99
C ASP A 81 -5.48 8.44 -19.59
N CYS A 82 -4.62 7.55 -19.10
CA CYS A 82 -4.56 6.16 -19.59
C CYS A 82 -5.79 5.30 -19.27
N THR A 83 -6.61 5.68 -18.30
CA THR A 83 -7.83 4.96 -17.95
C THR A 83 -9.04 5.45 -18.76
N LEU A 84 -9.12 6.75 -19.04
CA LEU A 84 -10.27 7.41 -19.66
C LEU A 84 -10.10 7.58 -21.17
N GLU A 85 -8.90 7.96 -21.61
CA GLU A 85 -8.56 8.24 -23.00
C GLU A 85 -7.21 7.58 -23.31
N PRO A 86 -7.17 6.26 -23.56
CA PRO A 86 -5.94 5.55 -23.88
C PRO A 86 -5.39 6.01 -25.24
N ASP A 87 -4.71 7.15 -25.25
CA ASP A 87 -3.89 7.60 -26.38
C ASP A 87 -2.60 6.77 -26.48
N GLN A 88 -1.88 6.91 -27.58
CA GLN A 88 -0.78 6.04 -28.01
C GLN A 88 0.44 5.97 -27.06
N ASP A 89 0.55 6.82 -26.04
CA ASP A 89 1.70 6.88 -25.13
C ASP A 89 1.47 6.17 -23.77
N CYS A 90 0.32 5.51 -23.61
CA CYS A 90 0.10 4.61 -22.48
C CYS A 90 0.85 3.31 -22.69
N THR A 91 2.11 3.25 -22.22
CA THR A 91 2.75 1.94 -22.03
C THR A 91 1.83 1.05 -21.21
N ASN A 92 1.68 -0.22 -21.62
CA ASN A 92 0.64 -1.17 -21.15
C ASN A 92 0.47 -1.29 -19.62
N ASP A 93 1.43 -0.80 -18.84
CA ASP A 93 1.44 -0.86 -17.39
C ASP A 93 0.84 0.40 -16.72
N ILE A 94 0.85 1.59 -17.34
CA ILE A 94 0.49 2.86 -16.64
C ILE A 94 -1.02 2.97 -16.32
N GLY A 95 -1.88 2.24 -17.03
CA GLY A 95 -3.34 2.28 -16.85
C GLY A 95 -3.87 1.57 -15.61
N ASN A 96 -3.02 0.89 -14.83
CA ASN A 96 -3.48 0.12 -13.67
C ASN A 96 -3.17 0.83 -12.34
N LEU A 97 -4.21 0.98 -11.50
CA LEU A 97 -4.14 1.69 -10.22
C LEU A 97 -3.03 1.17 -9.30
N TYR A 98 -2.76 -0.13 -9.36
CA TYR A 98 -1.77 -0.77 -8.51
C TYR A 98 -0.32 -0.42 -8.83
N PHE A 99 -0.04 0.31 -9.92
CA PHE A 99 1.29 0.87 -10.20
C PHE A 99 1.52 2.25 -9.59
N LEU A 100 0.47 2.96 -9.16
CA LEU A 100 0.65 4.18 -8.39
C LEU A 100 1.37 3.87 -7.07
N ASN A 101 2.25 4.78 -6.64
CA ASN A 101 3.01 4.64 -5.40
C ASN A 101 2.17 4.95 -4.15
N LEU A 102 1.10 4.17 -3.96
CA LEU A 102 0.15 4.34 -2.88
C LEU A 102 0.55 3.47 -1.67
N PRO A 103 0.17 3.88 -0.44
CA PRO A 103 0.43 3.12 0.80
C PRO A 103 -0.52 1.92 0.95
N TYR A 104 -0.82 1.23 -0.14
CA TYR A 104 -1.59 -0.01 -0.23
C TYR A 104 -1.35 -0.67 -1.60
N ILE A 105 -1.66 -1.96 -1.72
CA ILE A 105 -1.61 -2.70 -2.98
C ILE A 105 -2.93 -3.44 -3.17
N ALA A 106 -3.60 -3.21 -4.30
CA ALA A 106 -4.84 -3.89 -4.66
C ALA A 106 -4.72 -4.49 -6.07
N VAL A 107 -4.69 -5.81 -6.20
CA VAL A 107 -4.61 -6.52 -7.49
C VAL A 107 -5.98 -7.17 -7.76
N PRO A 108 -6.84 -6.58 -8.61
CA PRO A 108 -8.21 -7.04 -8.79
C PRO A 108 -8.35 -8.25 -9.72
N ASP A 109 -7.31 -8.61 -10.47
CA ASP A 109 -7.37 -9.50 -11.63
C ASP A 109 -6.11 -10.38 -11.75
N LEU A 110 -5.68 -10.97 -10.63
CA LEU A 110 -4.50 -11.84 -10.62
C LEU A 110 -4.78 -13.18 -11.33
N LYS A 111 -4.32 -13.31 -12.58
CA LYS A 111 -4.41 -14.55 -13.39
C LYS A 111 -3.29 -15.55 -13.02
N ASP A 112 -2.03 -15.21 -13.31
CA ASP A 112 -0.86 -16.03 -12.99
C ASP A 112 0.07 -15.30 -12.01
N SER A 113 0.64 -14.17 -12.44
CA SER A 113 1.49 -13.32 -11.60
C SER A 113 1.46 -11.86 -12.00
N VAL A 114 1.57 -10.96 -11.03
CA VAL A 114 1.75 -9.52 -11.24
C VAL A 114 2.91 -9.05 -10.38
N THR A 115 3.76 -8.20 -10.94
CA THR A 115 4.81 -7.50 -10.18
C THR A 115 4.43 -6.03 -10.12
N VAL A 116 4.46 -5.45 -8.92
CA VAL A 116 4.23 -4.01 -8.71
C VAL A 116 5.47 -3.40 -8.08
N TRP A 117 5.69 -2.11 -8.35
CA TRP A 117 6.79 -1.35 -7.79
C TRP A 117 6.28 -0.35 -6.77
N ARG A 118 7.08 -0.13 -5.73
CA ARG A 118 6.84 0.90 -4.73
C ARG A 118 8.15 1.59 -4.40
N THR A 119 8.06 2.88 -4.15
CA THR A 119 9.18 3.69 -3.71
C THR A 119 8.85 4.25 -2.33
N VAL A 120 9.75 4.06 -1.39
CA VAL A 120 9.66 4.66 -0.05
C VAL A 120 10.71 5.73 0.10
N THR A 121 10.34 6.80 0.80
CA THR A 121 11.24 7.87 1.22
C THR A 121 11.47 7.74 2.73
N ASN A 122 12.72 7.71 3.15
CA ASN A 122 13.09 7.75 4.56
C ASN A 122 12.95 9.17 5.11
N VAL A 123 12.05 9.33 6.08
CA VAL A 123 11.79 10.57 6.82
C VAL A 123 12.20 10.44 8.30
N GLY A 124 12.68 9.27 8.70
CA GLY A 124 13.22 9.01 10.03
C GLY A 124 14.76 9.19 10.08
N PRO A 125 15.45 8.49 10.99
CA PRO A 125 16.89 8.62 11.15
C PRO A 125 17.66 8.29 9.86
N ALA A 126 18.68 9.09 9.55
CA ALA A 126 19.43 9.01 8.29
C ALA A 126 20.20 7.70 8.09
N GLN A 127 20.50 6.97 9.18
CA GLN A 127 21.07 5.63 9.13
C GLN A 127 20.11 4.60 9.74
N THR A 128 19.34 3.93 8.87
CA THR A 128 18.33 2.96 9.29
C THR A 128 18.23 1.83 8.26
N THR A 129 18.08 0.60 8.75
CA THR A 129 17.82 -0.59 7.90
C THR A 129 16.43 -1.12 8.21
N TYR A 130 15.63 -1.27 7.15
CA TYR A 130 14.30 -1.86 7.22
C TYR A 130 14.29 -3.25 6.60
N ARG A 131 13.55 -4.17 7.23
CA ARG A 131 13.30 -5.53 6.71
C ARG A 131 11.83 -5.70 6.38
N ALA A 132 11.56 -6.28 5.22
CA ALA A 132 10.21 -6.60 4.79
C ALA A 132 9.68 -7.82 5.54
N MET A 133 8.48 -7.69 6.11
CA MET A 133 7.67 -8.77 6.66
C MET A 133 6.38 -8.85 5.87
N VAL A 134 6.03 -10.05 5.42
CA VAL A 134 4.90 -10.28 4.51
C VAL A 134 3.88 -11.20 5.18
N GLU A 135 2.64 -10.73 5.24
CA GLU A 135 1.47 -11.56 5.52
C GLU A 135 0.78 -11.81 4.18
N ALA A 136 0.99 -12.98 3.59
CA ALA A 136 0.50 -13.26 2.25
C ALA A 136 -1.04 -13.47 2.24
N PRO A 137 -1.78 -12.89 1.28
CA PRO A 137 -3.18 -13.22 1.07
C PRO A 137 -3.38 -14.72 0.82
N THR A 138 -4.47 -15.28 1.32
CA THR A 138 -4.82 -16.69 1.14
C THR A 138 -4.81 -17.08 -0.34
N GLY A 139 -4.12 -18.17 -0.69
CA GLY A 139 -4.05 -18.63 -2.09
C GLY A 139 -3.04 -17.88 -2.97
N VAL A 140 -2.29 -16.92 -2.42
CA VAL A 140 -1.29 -16.12 -3.15
C VAL A 140 0.09 -16.28 -2.50
N THR A 141 1.12 -16.42 -3.33
CA THR A 141 2.51 -16.27 -2.89
C THR A 141 2.95 -14.83 -3.13
N VAL A 142 3.56 -14.22 -2.12
CA VAL A 142 4.05 -12.83 -2.18
C VAL A 142 5.54 -12.81 -1.89
N SER A 143 6.32 -12.14 -2.74
CA SER A 143 7.76 -11.96 -2.53
C SER A 143 8.16 -10.51 -2.77
N VAL A 144 9.06 -10.01 -1.94
CA VAL A 144 9.55 -8.63 -1.98
C VAL A 144 11.04 -8.62 -2.31
N ASP A 145 11.44 -7.77 -3.24
CA ASP A 145 12.83 -7.63 -3.67
C ASP A 145 13.21 -6.14 -3.87
N PRO A 146 14.25 -5.64 -3.18
CA PRO A 146 14.99 -6.31 -2.12
C PRO A 146 14.12 -6.50 -0.87
N SER A 147 14.34 -7.56 -0.10
CA SER A 147 13.66 -7.78 1.19
C SER A 147 14.25 -6.97 2.35
N VAL A 148 15.35 -6.26 2.10
CA VAL A 148 16.04 -5.38 3.05
C VAL A 148 16.42 -4.09 2.34
N ILE A 149 16.10 -2.95 2.95
CA ILE A 149 16.46 -1.62 2.46
C ILE A 149 17.30 -0.94 3.54
N THR A 150 18.43 -0.36 3.14
CA THR A 150 19.32 0.37 4.06
C THR A 150 19.51 1.79 3.55
N PHE A 151 19.22 2.76 4.43
CA PHE A 151 19.50 4.17 4.22
C PHE A 151 20.78 4.54 4.98
N ASN A 152 21.66 5.30 4.33
CA ASN A 152 22.94 5.74 4.87
C ASN A 152 23.05 7.27 4.81
N ASN A 153 23.83 7.86 5.71
CA ASN A 153 24.12 9.30 5.70
C ASN A 153 24.73 9.73 4.35
N GLY A 154 24.14 10.75 3.73
CA GLY A 154 24.59 11.28 2.43
C GLY A 154 24.24 10.40 1.22
N GLY A 155 23.55 9.28 1.42
CA GLY A 155 23.01 8.44 0.36
C GLY A 155 21.62 8.89 -0.10
N SER A 156 21.03 8.13 -1.02
CA SER A 156 19.64 8.34 -1.43
C SER A 156 18.69 8.20 -0.24
N GLN A 157 17.76 9.14 -0.10
CA GLN A 157 16.64 9.03 0.85
C GLN A 157 15.50 8.17 0.32
N THR A 158 15.52 7.82 -0.97
CA THR A 158 14.50 6.98 -1.60
C THR A 158 15.04 5.60 -1.92
N ALA A 159 14.18 4.60 -1.81
CA ALA A 159 14.45 3.23 -2.22
C ALA A 159 13.23 2.63 -2.91
N THR A 160 13.47 2.03 -4.06
CA THR A 160 12.44 1.32 -4.83
C THR A 160 12.58 -0.18 -4.62
N PHE A 161 11.45 -0.84 -4.41
CA PHE A 161 11.35 -2.29 -4.31
C PHE A 161 10.19 -2.79 -5.17
N LYS A 162 10.24 -4.05 -5.55
CA LYS A 162 9.15 -4.74 -6.23
C LYS A 162 8.50 -5.77 -5.33
N VAL A 163 7.19 -5.94 -5.52
CA VAL A 163 6.38 -6.97 -4.87
C VAL A 163 5.78 -7.83 -5.96
N MET A 164 6.13 -9.11 -5.98
CA MET A 164 5.56 -10.08 -6.91
C MET A 164 4.47 -10.87 -6.20
N PHE A 165 3.29 -10.87 -6.80
CA PHE A 165 2.15 -11.70 -6.44
C PHE A 165 2.06 -12.85 -7.44
N LYS A 166 1.93 -14.08 -6.95
CA LYS A 166 1.74 -15.25 -7.78
C LYS A 166 0.58 -16.08 -7.26
N ALA A 167 -0.41 -16.33 -8.11
CA ALA A 167 -1.53 -17.21 -7.77
C ALA A 167 -1.01 -18.63 -7.52
N ARG A 168 -1.42 -19.25 -6.41
CA ARG A 168 -1.10 -20.66 -6.12
C ARG A 168 -2.03 -21.63 -6.82
N GLN A 169 -3.23 -21.17 -7.16
CA GLN A 169 -4.28 -21.95 -7.80
C GLN A 169 -5.02 -21.06 -8.80
N ARG A 170 -5.49 -21.65 -9.90
CA ARG A 170 -6.36 -21.00 -10.87
C ARG A 170 -7.81 -21.14 -10.40
N VAL A 171 -8.29 -20.13 -9.68
CA VAL A 171 -9.66 -20.10 -9.15
C VAL A 171 -10.33 -18.77 -9.49
N GLN A 172 -11.63 -18.79 -9.76
CA GLN A 172 -12.44 -17.57 -9.79
C GLN A 172 -12.81 -17.24 -8.34
N GLY A 173 -11.98 -16.42 -7.69
CA GLY A 173 -12.07 -16.13 -6.26
C GLY A 173 -12.68 -14.77 -5.94
N GLY A 174 -13.01 -14.60 -4.66
CA GLY A 174 -13.19 -13.27 -4.06
C GLY A 174 -11.86 -12.61 -3.71
N TYR A 175 -11.92 -11.40 -3.14
CA TYR A 175 -10.73 -10.76 -2.59
C TYR A 175 -10.23 -11.52 -1.36
N THR A 176 -8.91 -11.65 -1.29
CA THR A 176 -8.16 -12.15 -0.16
C THR A 176 -7.20 -11.05 0.30
N PHE A 177 -6.84 -11.08 1.58
CA PHE A 177 -6.18 -9.94 2.20
C PHE A 177 -4.92 -10.36 2.96
N GLY A 178 -3.97 -9.43 3.01
CA GLY A 178 -2.68 -9.60 3.66
C GLY A 178 -2.05 -8.24 3.95
N SER A 179 -0.75 -8.23 4.20
CA SER A 179 0.00 -6.98 4.42
C SER A 179 1.47 -7.11 4.06
N LEU A 180 2.08 -5.95 3.83
CA LEU A 180 3.52 -5.77 3.77
C LEU A 180 3.93 -4.77 4.83
N THR A 181 4.86 -5.13 5.70
CA THR A 181 5.36 -4.27 6.77
C THR A 181 6.88 -4.11 6.65
N TRP A 182 7.35 -2.86 6.67
CA TRP A 182 8.77 -2.56 6.85
C TRP A 182 9.06 -2.33 8.33
N LEU A 183 9.98 -3.12 8.88
CA LEU A 183 10.38 -3.06 10.29
C LEU A 183 11.83 -2.59 10.39
N ASP A 184 12.09 -1.57 11.21
CA ASP A 184 13.46 -1.11 11.52
C ASP A 184 14.11 -1.89 12.68
N GLY A 185 13.37 -2.80 13.31
CA GLY A 185 13.79 -3.55 14.50
C GLY A 185 13.84 -2.71 15.78
N ARG A 186 13.29 -1.49 15.76
CA ARG A 186 13.28 -0.52 16.86
C ARG A 186 11.86 0.05 17.05
N THR A 187 11.59 1.24 16.51
CA THR A 187 10.39 2.04 16.80
C THR A 187 9.44 2.12 15.60
N HIS A 188 9.93 1.92 14.38
CA HIS A 188 9.15 2.08 13.16
C HIS A 188 8.62 0.75 12.63
N SER A 189 7.32 0.72 12.39
CA SER A 189 6.59 -0.36 11.72
C SER A 189 5.70 0.26 10.67
N VAL A 190 6.09 0.14 9.41
CA VAL A 190 5.44 0.81 8.28
C VAL A 190 4.65 -0.22 7.49
N ARG A 191 3.36 -0.33 7.80
CA ARG A 191 2.49 -1.39 7.28
C ARG A 191 1.58 -0.88 6.16
N ILE A 192 1.53 -1.58 5.04
CA ILE A 192 0.54 -1.34 3.98
C ILE A 192 -0.39 -2.55 3.81
N PRO A 193 -1.71 -2.35 3.66
CA PRO A 193 -2.63 -3.44 3.36
C PRO A 193 -2.45 -3.93 1.92
N VAL A 194 -2.69 -5.23 1.75
CA VAL A 194 -2.67 -5.92 0.45
C VAL A 194 -4.03 -6.59 0.24
N ALA A 195 -4.65 -6.33 -0.91
CA ALA A 195 -5.86 -7.01 -1.36
C ALA A 195 -5.62 -7.64 -2.73
N VAL A 196 -5.94 -8.91 -2.89
CA VAL A 196 -5.73 -9.65 -4.15
C VAL A 196 -6.95 -10.49 -4.46
N ARG A 197 -7.42 -10.42 -5.70
CA ARG A 197 -8.45 -11.31 -6.23
C ARG A 197 -7.86 -12.12 -7.38
N THR A 198 -7.85 -13.44 -7.21
CA THR A 198 -7.46 -14.36 -8.29
C THR A 198 -8.62 -14.58 -9.24
N ILE A 199 -8.36 -14.56 -10.54
CA ILE A 199 -9.38 -14.79 -11.58
C ILE A 199 -8.86 -15.78 -12.63
N ILE A 200 -9.80 -16.48 -13.28
CA ILE A 200 -9.55 -17.32 -14.47
C ILE A 200 -10.01 -16.57 -15.71
N HIS A 201 -11.16 -15.90 -15.64
CA HIS A 201 -11.73 -15.09 -16.71
C HIS A 201 -11.99 -13.67 -16.23
N ASP A 202 -11.90 -12.72 -17.16
CA ASP A 202 -12.26 -11.33 -16.90
C ASP A 202 -13.76 -11.24 -16.63
N PHE A 203 -14.13 -10.49 -15.60
CA PHE A 203 -15.54 -10.15 -15.40
C PHE A 203 -15.88 -9.06 -16.41
N ILE A 204 -16.45 -9.45 -17.55
CA ILE A 204 -17.14 -8.51 -18.42
C ILE A 204 -18.41 -8.12 -17.67
N ALA A 205 -18.47 -6.87 -17.18
CA ALA A 205 -19.75 -6.30 -16.86
C ALA A 205 -20.49 -6.15 -18.18
N ASP A 206 -21.55 -6.93 -18.39
CA ASP A 206 -22.49 -6.69 -19.48
C ASP A 206 -23.17 -5.35 -19.20
N ALA A 207 -22.52 -4.25 -19.60
CA ALA A 207 -23.16 -2.96 -19.70
C ALA A 207 -24.09 -3.03 -20.92
N SER A 208 -25.31 -3.49 -20.66
CA SER A 208 -26.44 -3.37 -21.58
C SER A 208 -27.11 -2.00 -21.40
#